data_AF-A0A0A9HNU0-F1
#
_entry.id   AF-A0A0A9HNU0-F1
#
_cell.length_a   1.000
_cell.length_b   1.000
_cell.length_c   1.000
_cell.angle_alpha   90.00
_cell.angle_beta   90.00
_cell.angle_gamma   90.00
#
_symmetry.space_group_name_H-M   'P 1'
#
loop_
_entity.id
_entity.type
_entity.pdbx_description
1 polymer ?
#
loop_
_entity_poly.entity_id
_entity_poly.type
_entity_poly.pdbx_seq_one_letter_code
_entity_poly.pdbx_strand_id
1 'polypeptide(L)'
;MLFADDMMLVDDSRTEVNKELELWRQTLESKGFRLSRTKTEYIRCGFSATRHEEQVEVSLDRQVVPQKDTFRYLRSMLQKDGDINEDVSYRIKTGWMKWHQASSVLYEESGTKAKRQVL
;
A
#
# COMPACT_ATOMS: atom_id res chain seq x y z
N MET A 1 -1.39 -14.36 3.03
CA MET A 1 -2.49 -14.13 2.05
C MET A 1 -1.89 -14.08 0.64
N LEU A 2 -2.58 -14.60 -0.37
CA LEU A 2 -2.12 -14.65 -1.77
C LEU A 2 -3.20 -14.12 -2.69
N PHE A 3 -2.84 -13.25 -3.64
CA PHE A 3 -3.72 -12.78 -4.70
C PHE A 3 -2.91 -12.51 -5.97
N ALA A 4 -3.22 -13.22 -7.06
CA ALA A 4 -2.47 -13.14 -8.31
C ALA A 4 -0.95 -13.29 -8.07
N ASP A 5 -0.16 -12.25 -8.33
CA ASP A 5 1.29 -12.18 -8.12
C ASP A 5 1.70 -11.61 -6.75
N ASP A 6 0.76 -11.14 -5.93
CA ASP A 6 1.02 -10.55 -4.62
C ASP A 6 0.89 -11.57 -3.47
N MET A 7 1.88 -11.57 -2.58
CA MET A 7 1.90 -12.36 -1.35
C MET A 7 2.10 -11.46 -0.13
N MET A 8 1.40 -11.78 0.96
CA MET A 8 1.56 -11.16 2.26
C MET A 8 1.91 -12.22 3.30
N LEU A 9 3.03 -12.02 4.00
CA LEU A 9 3.49 -12.78 5.15
C LEU A 9 3.27 -11.94 6.42
N VAL A 10 2.79 -12.59 7.48
CA VAL A 10 2.52 -11.93 8.76
C VAL A 10 2.98 -12.89 9.86
N ASP A 11 3.79 -12.36 10.77
CA ASP A 11 4.24 -13.05 11.97
C ASP A 11 4.49 -12.02 13.08
N ASP A 12 4.61 -12.49 14.31
CA ASP A 12 4.82 -11.66 15.50
C ASP A 12 6.29 -11.22 15.67
N SER A 13 7.23 -11.85 14.95
CA SER A 13 8.66 -11.52 15.00
C SER A 13 9.30 -11.37 13.62
N ARG A 14 10.32 -10.50 13.48
CA ARG A 14 11.05 -10.36 12.21
C ARG A 14 11.86 -11.61 11.87
N THR A 15 12.23 -12.41 12.87
CA THR A 15 12.97 -13.66 12.68
C THR A 15 12.13 -14.68 11.91
N GLU A 16 10.89 -14.92 12.33
CA GLU A 16 10.00 -15.84 11.62
C GLU A 16 9.59 -15.27 10.24
N VAL A 17 9.35 -13.96 10.13
CA VAL A 17 9.14 -13.31 8.81
C VAL A 17 10.32 -13.57 7.86
N ASN A 18 11.57 -13.42 8.32
CA ASN A 18 12.76 -13.67 7.49
C ASN A 18 12.86 -15.13 7.05
N LYS A 19 12.61 -16.05 7.98
CA LYS A 19 12.65 -17.49 7.70
C LYS A 19 11.60 -17.88 6.65
N GLU A 20 10.37 -17.41 6.81
CA GLU A 20 9.30 -17.65 5.84
C GLU A 20 9.60 -16.98 4.49
N LEU A 21 10.06 -15.72 4.50
CA LEU A 21 10.41 -14.99 3.27
C LEU A 21 11.47 -15.72 2.44
N GLU A 22 12.50 -16.26 3.12
CA GLU A 22 13.58 -17.00 2.47
C GLU A 22 13.12 -18.39 1.99
N LEU A 23 12.27 -19.07 2.76
CA LEU A 23 11.62 -20.31 2.34
C LEU A 23 10.80 -20.11 1.05
N TRP A 24 10.00 -19.03 1.00
CA TRP A 24 9.21 -18.68 -0.18
C TRP A 24 10.10 -18.32 -1.36
N ARG A 25 11.18 -17.57 -1.15
CA ARG A 25 12.16 -17.25 -2.19
C ARG A 25 12.71 -18.52 -2.85
N GLN A 26 13.21 -19.45 -2.05
CA GLN A 26 13.78 -20.71 -2.54
C GLN A 26 12.74 -21.59 -3.23
N THR A 27 11.53 -21.68 -2.66
CA THR A 27 10.44 -22.47 -3.23
C THR A 27 10.02 -21.94 -4.59
N LEU A 28 9.84 -20.62 -4.72
CA LEU A 28 9.46 -19.98 -5.98
C LEU A 28 10.57 -20.09 -7.03
N GLU A 29 11.83 -19.88 -6.64
CA GLU A 29 12.98 -20.03 -7.54
C GLU A 29 13.12 -21.46 -8.07
N SER A 30 12.84 -22.47 -7.24
CA SER A 30 12.82 -23.88 -7.67
C SER A 30 11.79 -24.17 -8.77
N LYS A 31 10.77 -23.31 -8.89
CA LYS A 31 9.70 -23.38 -9.90
C LYS A 31 9.89 -22.38 -11.03
N GLY A 32 11.01 -21.65 -11.07
CA GLY A 32 11.32 -20.66 -12.10
C GLY A 32 10.70 -19.28 -11.86
N PHE A 33 10.11 -19.02 -10.69
CA PHE A 33 9.57 -17.72 -10.31
C PHE A 33 10.59 -16.93 -9.47
N ARG A 34 10.42 -15.61 -9.38
CA ARG A 34 11.32 -14.74 -8.61
C ARG A 34 10.53 -13.70 -7.85
N LEU A 35 10.90 -13.47 -6.60
CA LEU A 35 10.39 -12.36 -5.80
C LEU A 35 11.00 -11.04 -6.28
N SER A 36 10.17 -10.01 -6.39
CA SER A 36 10.58 -8.68 -6.85
C SER A 36 11.15 -7.85 -5.71
N ARG A 37 12.47 -7.78 -5.59
CA ARG A 37 13.16 -7.01 -4.52
C ARG A 37 12.75 -5.54 -4.43
N THR A 38 12.44 -4.93 -5.56
CA THR A 38 12.03 -3.52 -5.63
C THR A 38 10.58 -3.29 -5.21
N LYS A 39 9.75 -4.35 -5.16
CA LYS A 39 8.34 -4.29 -4.76
C LYS A 39 8.09 -4.88 -3.38
N THR A 40 8.99 -5.75 -2.89
CA THR A 40 8.91 -6.28 -1.54
C THR A 40 9.16 -5.15 -0.54
N GLU A 41 8.19 -4.94 0.35
CA GLU A 41 8.24 -3.97 1.45
C GLU A 41 7.68 -4.66 2.70
N TYR A 42 7.93 -4.10 3.88
CA TYR A 42 7.30 -4.60 5.11
C TYR A 42 6.80 -3.47 5.99
N ILE A 43 5.76 -3.75 6.78
CA ILE A 43 5.28 -2.88 7.85
C ILE A 43 5.58 -3.56 9.18
N ARG A 44 6.08 -2.79 10.14
CA ARG A 44 6.11 -3.21 11.54
C ARG A 44 4.90 -2.61 12.24
N CYS A 45 3.95 -3.46 12.61
CA CYS A 45 2.78 -3.00 13.35
C CYS A 45 3.12 -2.84 14.84
N GLY A 46 2.93 -1.63 15.37
CA GLY A 46 3.26 -1.28 16.76
C GLY A 46 2.13 -1.55 17.75
N PHE A 47 1.36 -2.63 17.56
CA PHE A 47 0.13 -2.88 18.33
C PHE A 47 0.37 -3.18 19.81
N SER A 48 1.57 -3.64 20.18
CA SER A 48 1.95 -3.93 21.56
C SER A 48 2.74 -2.78 22.20
N ALA A 49 2.49 -2.50 23.48
CA ALA A 49 3.18 -1.47 24.26
C ALA A 49 4.70 -1.74 24.45
N THR A 50 5.12 -2.99 24.28
CA THR A 50 6.52 -3.41 24.37
C THR A 50 7.28 -3.08 23.08
N ARG A 51 8.01 -1.96 23.10
CA ARG A 51 9.00 -1.62 22.08
C ARG A 51 10.27 -2.45 22.30
N HIS A 52 10.22 -3.75 22.02
CA HIS A 52 11.45 -4.51 21.88
C HIS A 52 12.08 -4.16 20.54
N GLU A 53 13.18 -3.41 20.53
CA GLU A 53 13.97 -3.24 19.32
C GLU A 53 14.64 -4.57 18.98
N GLU A 54 14.00 -5.35 18.11
CA GLU A 54 14.64 -6.50 17.52
C GLU A 54 15.84 -6.01 16.70
N GLN A 55 17.03 -6.51 17.01
CA GLN A 55 18.27 -6.19 16.29
C GLN A 55 18.28 -6.75 14.85
N VAL A 56 17.33 -7.63 14.54
CA VAL A 56 17.23 -8.29 13.23
C VAL A 56 16.46 -7.39 12.26
N GLU A 57 17.05 -7.14 11.10
CA GLU A 57 16.39 -6.49 9.97
C GLU A 57 15.72 -7.53 9.06
N VAL A 58 14.63 -7.14 8.40
CA VAL A 58 14.01 -7.97 7.37
C VAL A 58 14.83 -7.87 6.09
N SER A 59 15.26 -9.01 5.54
CA SER A 59 16.10 -9.05 4.34
C SER A 59 15.65 -10.12 3.34
N LEU A 60 15.81 -9.84 2.06
CA LEU A 60 15.53 -10.75 0.95
C LEU A 60 16.80 -10.90 0.12
N ASP A 61 17.35 -12.12 0.06
CA ASP A 61 18.65 -12.40 -0.56
C ASP A 61 19.75 -11.40 -0.11
N ARG A 62 19.91 -11.28 1.22
CA ARG A 62 20.90 -10.41 1.89
C ARG A 62 20.70 -8.91 1.65
N GLN A 63 19.65 -8.49 0.95
CA GLN A 63 19.30 -7.09 0.77
C GLN A 63 18.21 -6.70 1.77
N VAL A 64 18.43 -5.61 2.50
CA VAL A 64 17.44 -5.08 3.46
C VAL A 64 16.18 -4.67 2.71
N VAL A 65 15.03 -5.17 3.17
CA VAL A 65 13.71 -4.81 2.65
C VAL A 65 13.33 -3.47 3.27
N PRO A 66 12.81 -2.49 2.50
CA PRO A 66 12.40 -1.21 3.06
C PRO A 66 11.20 -1.36 4.01
N GLN A 67 11.32 -0.75 5.20
CA GLN A 67 10.19 -0.60 6.12
C GLN A 67 9.31 0.57 5.68
N LYS A 68 7.99 0.39 5.70
CA LYS A 68 7.00 1.44 5.47
C LYS A 68 6.12 1.65 6.69
N ASP A 69 5.55 2.85 6.75
CA ASP A 69 4.51 3.20 7.73
C ASP A 69 3.11 2.89 7.20
N THR A 70 2.96 2.90 5.86
CA THR A 70 1.69 2.70 5.17
C THR A 70 1.92 1.84 3.94
N PHE A 71 0.98 0.94 3.65
CA PHE A 71 1.10 -0.03 2.56
C PHE A 71 -0.23 -0.17 1.84
N ARG A 72 -0.18 -0.17 0.51
CA ARG A 72 -1.38 -0.32 -0.31
C ARG A 72 -1.49 -1.74 -0.81
N TYR A 73 -2.52 -2.45 -0.34
CA TYR A 73 -2.84 -3.80 -0.79
C TYR A 73 -4.27 -3.86 -1.34
N LEU A 74 -4.43 -4.32 -2.59
CA LEU A 74 -5.75 -4.43 -3.24
C LEU A 74 -6.62 -3.16 -3.14
N ARG A 75 -5.99 -1.99 -3.25
CA ARG A 75 -6.58 -0.65 -3.10
C ARG A 75 -7.01 -0.26 -1.67
N SER A 76 -6.80 -1.11 -0.69
CA SER A 76 -6.91 -0.76 0.73
C SER A 76 -5.55 -0.30 1.25
N MET A 77 -5.51 0.72 2.09
CA MET A 77 -4.30 1.17 2.77
C MET A 77 -4.25 0.63 4.20
N LEU A 78 -3.16 -0.06 4.53
CA LEU A 78 -2.82 -0.52 5.86
C LEU A 78 -1.85 0.47 6.50
N GLN A 79 -2.11 0.86 7.74
CA GLN A 79 -1.22 1.73 8.53
C GLN A 79 -0.58 0.93 9.66
N LYS A 80 0.67 1.26 10.02
CA LYS A 80 1.44 0.58 11.07
C LYS A 80 0.81 0.62 12.46
N ASP A 81 -0.05 1.59 12.73
CA ASP A 81 -0.78 1.78 13.97
C ASP A 81 -2.18 1.16 13.91
N GLY A 82 -2.57 0.60 12.77
CA GLY A 82 -3.89 -0.01 12.53
C GLY A 82 -4.99 1.01 12.29
N ASP A 83 -4.67 2.29 12.17
CA ASP A 83 -5.65 3.30 11.83
C ASP A 83 -6.13 3.11 10.38
N ILE A 84 -7.37 3.48 10.11
CA ILE A 84 -8.01 3.46 8.79
C ILE A 84 -8.17 4.87 8.20
N ASN A 85 -7.84 5.92 8.94
CA ASN A 85 -8.05 7.32 8.55
C ASN A 85 -7.43 7.67 7.19
N GLU A 86 -6.25 7.15 6.87
CA GLU A 86 -5.64 7.39 5.55
C GLU A 86 -6.40 6.70 4.42
N ASP A 87 -6.84 5.44 4.61
CA ASP A 87 -7.64 4.73 3.62
C ASP A 87 -8.97 5.45 3.38
N VAL A 88 -9.66 5.83 4.45
CA VAL A 88 -10.91 6.60 4.40
C VAL A 88 -10.71 7.91 3.65
N SER A 89 -9.70 8.69 4.04
CA SER A 89 -9.37 9.97 3.41
C SER A 89 -9.04 9.81 1.93
N TYR A 90 -8.26 8.79 1.57
CA TYR A 90 -7.90 8.51 0.18
C TYR A 90 -9.12 8.14 -0.67
N ARG A 91 -10.02 7.30 -0.14
CA ARG A 91 -11.25 6.89 -0.84
C ARG A 91 -12.23 8.06 -1.03
N ILE A 92 -12.42 8.88 0.00
CA ILE A 92 -13.27 10.08 -0.10
C ILE A 92 -12.72 11.03 -1.17
N LYS A 93 -11.42 11.35 -1.13
CA LYS A 93 -10.78 12.22 -2.13
C LYS A 93 -10.91 11.64 -3.53
N THR A 94 -10.62 10.35 -3.70
CA THR A 94 -10.71 9.66 -4.99
C THR A 94 -12.14 9.65 -5.53
N GLY A 95 -13.13 9.37 -4.68
CA GLY A 95 -14.54 9.40 -5.02
C GLY A 95 -15.00 10.80 -5.43
N TRP A 96 -14.63 11.82 -4.66
CA TRP A 96 -14.96 13.21 -4.94
C TRP A 96 -14.36 13.70 -6.26
N MET A 97 -13.08 13.43 -6.53
CA MET A 97 -12.45 13.82 -7.78
C MET A 97 -13.11 13.16 -9.00
N LYS A 98 -13.41 11.86 -8.91
CA LYS A 98 -14.12 11.14 -9.98
C LYS A 98 -15.54 11.67 -10.20
N TRP A 99 -16.25 11.96 -9.11
CA TRP A 99 -17.57 12.58 -9.18
C TRP A 99 -17.52 13.94 -9.87
N HIS A 100 -16.58 14.81 -9.46
CA HIS A 100 -16.43 16.14 -10.03
C HIS A 100 -16.08 16.08 -11.53
N GLN A 101 -15.21 15.16 -11.92
CA GLN A 101 -14.86 14.97 -13.33
C GLN A 101 -16.05 14.49 -14.17
N ALA A 102 -16.85 13.56 -13.64
CA ALA A 102 -18.05 13.09 -14.31
C ALA A 102 -19.12 14.18 -14.41
N SER A 103 -19.32 14.97 -13.34
CA SER A 103 -20.30 16.05 -13.34
C SER A 103 -19.89 17.23 -14.22
N SER A 104 -18.59 17.55 -14.34
CA SER A 104 -18.12 18.59 -15.29
C SER A 104 -18.42 18.23 -16.74
N VAL A 105 -18.37 16.93 -17.10
CA VAL A 105 -18.76 16.46 -18.43
C VAL A 105 -20.27 16.60 -18.66
N LEU A 106 -21.08 16.43 -17.60
CA LEU A 106 -22.53 16.62 -17.67
C LEU A 106 -22.98 18.09 -17.73
N TYR A 107 -22.10 19.03 -17.33
CA TYR A 107 -22.40 20.47 -17.29
C TYR A 107 -21.74 21.29 -18.41
N GLU A 108 -21.23 20.66 -19.48
CA GLU A 108 -20.85 21.36 -20.72
C GLU A 108 -22.04 21.49 -21.69
N GLU A 109 -23.18 22.05 -21.24
CA GLU A 109 -24.19 22.58 -22.17
C GLU A 109 -25.07 23.67 -21.55
N SER A 110 -24.47 24.82 -21.19
CA SER A 110 -25.18 26.12 -21.15
C SER A 110 -24.20 27.29 -20.94
N GLY A 111 -23.26 27.45 -21.86
CA GLY A 111 -22.31 28.57 -21.89
C GLY A 111 -22.71 29.65 -22.89
N THR A 112 -23.92 30.22 -22.80
CA THR A 112 -24.26 31.42 -23.56
C THR A 112 -23.47 32.59 -22.98
N LYS A 113 -22.57 33.15 -23.80
CA LYS A 113 -21.80 34.37 -23.50
C LYS A 113 -22.74 35.53 -23.13
N ALA A 114 -22.83 35.86 -21.85
CA ALA A 114 -23.33 37.16 -21.41
C ALA A 114 -22.12 38.08 -21.18
N LYS A 115 -21.81 38.90 -22.18
CA LYS A 115 -20.91 40.04 -22.05
C LYS A 115 -21.47 40.94 -20.94
N ARG A 116 -20.75 41.08 -19.82
CA ARG A 116 -20.90 42.26 -18.96
C ARG A 116 -20.32 43.44 -19.73
N GLN A 117 -21.20 44.25 -20.27
CA GLN A 117 -20.87 45.56 -20.81
C GLN A 117 -21.81 46.57 -20.15
N VAL A 118 -21.20 47.71 -19.80
CA VAL A 118 -21.78 49.03 -19.49
C VAL A 118 -21.86 49.44 -17.99
N LEU A 119 -21.01 50.44 -17.74
CA LEU A 119 -20.92 51.48 -16.68
C LEU A 119 -20.55 51.06 -15.26
#